data_AF-A0A6L8Q930-F1
#
_entry.id   AF-A0A6L8Q930-F1
#
_cell.length_a   1.000
_cell.length_b   1.000
_cell.length_c   1.000
_cell.angle_alpha   90.00
_cell.angle_beta   90.00
_cell.angle_gamma   90.00
#
_symmetry.space_group_name_H-M   'P 1'
#
loop_
_entity.id
_entity.type
_entity.pdbx_description
1 polymer ?
#
loop_
_entity_poly.entity_id
_entity_poly.type
_entity_poly.pdbx_seq_one_letter_code
_entity_poly.pdbx_strand_id
1 'polypeptide(L)'
;MGVPEIAKLGRLLPAYSGAIGETIPKEETMETKETLEMRDEEAVRAAAPRAMRSMSPMAMLGRRGFLMGMGALGLAGITGCAPQATPSDSAPMAETGEAATAPASTEVTADTIKYEPIKTEMTLEELNERRQQLIDSKTEDYVCADGTVIPNVYVKLRSLLDTYGNGVGSQVHDGSYAEVMYLFTPEDAQAYLEMPMGVMFTAADYAAASGRAEDECAQICEDLSARGLLFRSRSNGTPEYHQLAEAHGIWEYNMNNYEKDDGAYPAIHNSQWGADIILQLYNARSSFYNAVPCSREVVADNEIALPYDDFEAIVDKFDKIAVSPCQCRLSHKALGIPDPGDHPLETCITLGEEAEYYIENGIGREIDKKEALEILHRSVDCGMVIQVANSATTEVICSCHGDCCDILGSYVKIAQGGAEPLTPEDLNVFKYLSHYTLKHDEESCIKCGSCEKQCPLFAITMDEETGFPTVNGTCVRCGQCGTVCPVGARTLHLKEEVLELPETLLDDYNAKGMYRFANDMIA
;
A
#
# COMPACT_ATOMS: atom_id res chain seq x y z
N MET A 1 -14.55 -26.38 25.07
CA MET A 1 -14.25 -27.40 24.05
C MET A 1 -13.04 -26.86 23.31
N GLY A 2 -11.92 -27.59 23.37
CA GLY A 2 -10.58 -27.06 23.10
C GLY A 2 -10.34 -26.76 21.62
N VAL A 3 -9.67 -25.64 21.37
CA VAL A 3 -9.11 -25.24 20.08
C VAL A 3 -8.09 -26.31 19.63
N PRO A 4 -8.16 -26.85 18.41
CA PRO A 4 -7.20 -27.88 17.95
C PRO A 4 -5.78 -27.30 17.76
N GLU A 5 -4.77 -28.11 18.07
CA GLU A 5 -3.34 -27.85 17.78
C GLU A 5 -3.08 -27.72 16.27
N ILE A 6 -3.33 -26.55 15.67
CA ILE A 6 -2.99 -26.25 14.26
C ILE A 6 -1.58 -25.60 14.15
N ALA A 7 -0.86 -25.40 15.25
CA ALA A 7 0.40 -24.65 15.30
C ALA A 7 1.66 -25.39 14.78
N LYS A 8 1.57 -26.40 13.89
CA LYS A 8 2.77 -27.16 13.43
C LYS A 8 2.93 -27.41 11.94
N LEU A 9 2.17 -26.76 11.06
CA LEU A 9 2.31 -26.90 9.60
C LEU A 9 2.78 -25.61 8.88
N GLY A 10 3.51 -24.73 9.57
CA GLY A 10 4.21 -23.59 8.97
C GLY A 10 5.55 -23.98 8.35
N ARG A 11 5.55 -24.77 7.26
CA ARG A 11 6.69 -24.93 6.34
C ARG A 11 6.17 -25.30 4.97
N LEU A 12 5.74 -24.32 4.18
CA LEU A 12 5.72 -24.37 2.70
C LEU A 12 5.43 -23.01 2.02
N LEU A 13 5.55 -21.91 2.75
CA LEU A 13 6.09 -20.66 2.19
C LEU A 13 7.49 -20.49 2.79
N PRO A 14 8.53 -20.13 2.02
CA PRO A 14 9.83 -19.90 2.60
C PRO A 14 9.66 -18.84 3.68
N ALA A 15 10.08 -19.20 4.90
CA ALA A 15 10.05 -18.32 6.04
C ALA A 15 10.52 -16.92 5.62
N TYR A 16 9.64 -15.94 5.83
CA TYR A 16 10.00 -14.55 5.95
C TYR A 16 10.94 -14.42 7.16
N SER A 17 12.22 -14.71 6.95
CA SER A 17 13.40 -14.30 7.72
C SER A 17 14.60 -15.15 7.28
N GLY A 18 15.66 -14.50 6.80
CA GLY A 18 16.98 -15.13 6.65
C GLY A 18 17.78 -14.66 5.44
N ALA A 19 18.93 -14.04 5.75
CA ALA A 19 20.12 -13.84 4.91
C ALA A 19 20.29 -12.48 4.20
N ILE A 20 20.40 -11.40 4.98
CA ILE A 20 21.41 -10.36 4.66
C ILE A 20 22.79 -10.90 5.04
N GLY A 21 23.73 -10.81 4.10
CA GLY A 21 25.01 -11.49 4.12
C GLY A 21 25.86 -11.22 5.36
N GLU A 22 26.47 -12.28 5.87
CA GLU A 22 27.60 -12.20 6.79
C GLU A 22 28.75 -11.44 6.10
N THR A 23 29.17 -10.29 6.64
CA THR A 23 30.58 -9.85 6.70
C THR A 23 30.72 -8.58 7.55
N ILE A 24 30.69 -8.71 8.88
CA ILE A 24 31.32 -7.74 9.80
C ILE A 24 32.06 -8.52 10.91
N PRO A 25 33.31 -8.18 11.28
CA PRO A 25 34.16 -9.02 12.11
C PRO A 25 33.70 -9.03 13.57
N LYS A 26 33.78 -10.21 14.22
CA LYS A 26 33.62 -10.37 15.67
C LYS A 26 34.83 -9.79 16.41
N GLU A 27 34.59 -8.86 17.33
CA GLU A 27 35.42 -8.70 18.53
C GLU A 27 34.54 -8.68 19.78
N GLU A 28 35.07 -9.32 20.83
CA GLU A 28 34.39 -9.82 22.03
C GLU A 28 34.15 -8.74 23.08
N THR A 29 32.97 -8.77 23.73
CA THR A 29 32.86 -8.44 25.17
C THR A 29 31.81 -9.33 25.81
N MET A 30 32.26 -10.28 26.64
CA MET A 30 31.41 -11.05 27.55
C MET A 30 30.95 -10.16 28.72
N GLU A 31 29.64 -9.99 28.89
CA GLU A 31 29.05 -9.58 30.18
C GLU A 31 28.37 -10.78 30.83
N THR A 32 28.67 -10.99 32.12
CA THR A 32 28.24 -12.13 32.92
C THR A 32 26.88 -11.89 33.59
N LYS A 33 26.17 -13.00 33.81
CA LYS A 33 24.80 -13.16 34.35
C LYS A 33 24.39 -12.32 35.58
N GLU A 34 25.33 -11.69 36.30
CA GLU A 34 25.05 -10.86 37.48
C GLU A 34 24.59 -9.43 37.14
N THR A 35 24.84 -8.90 35.93
CA THR A 35 24.38 -7.55 35.53
C THR A 35 22.93 -7.47 35.06
N LEU A 36 22.30 -8.61 34.76
CA LEU A 36 20.88 -8.69 34.37
C LEU A 36 19.94 -8.70 35.58
N GLU A 37 20.34 -9.33 36.69
CA GLU A 37 19.48 -9.46 37.88
C GLU A 37 19.34 -8.15 38.68
N MET A 38 20.21 -7.17 38.46
CA MET A 38 20.13 -5.85 39.12
C MET A 38 19.22 -4.84 38.40
N ARG A 39 18.79 -5.12 37.15
CA ARG A 39 17.91 -4.23 36.39
C ARG A 39 16.42 -4.48 36.66
N ASP A 40 16.07 -5.68 37.12
CA ASP A 40 14.68 -6.05 37.40
C ASP A 40 14.17 -5.57 38.77
N GLU A 41 15.04 -5.27 39.74
CA GLU A 41 14.62 -4.74 41.05
C GLU A 41 14.29 -3.22 41.03
N GLU A 42 14.80 -2.45 40.07
CA GLU A 42 14.49 -1.01 39.95
C GLU A 42 13.20 -0.74 39.15
N ALA A 43 12.82 -1.62 38.23
CA ALA A 43 11.61 -1.49 37.41
C ALA A 43 10.31 -1.80 38.20
N VAL A 44 10.38 -2.63 39.24
CA VAL A 44 9.23 -3.07 40.04
C VAL A 44 8.80 -2.04 41.11
N ARG A 45 9.54 -0.94 41.28
CA ARG A 45 9.23 0.12 42.27
C ARG A 45 8.52 1.36 41.72
N ALA A 46 8.22 1.44 40.42
CA ALA A 46 7.67 2.64 39.79
C ALA A 46 6.17 2.58 39.40
N ALA A 47 5.46 1.48 39.65
CA ALA A 47 4.04 1.36 39.29
C ALA A 47 3.13 1.19 40.52
N ALA A 48 2.55 2.30 41.00
CA ALA A 48 1.39 2.28 41.91
C ALA A 48 0.34 3.32 41.44
N PRO A 49 -0.96 3.00 41.47
CA PRO A 49 -1.99 3.78 40.78
C PRO A 49 -2.39 5.04 41.57
N ARG A 50 -2.46 6.20 40.89
CA ARG A 50 -3.03 7.43 41.46
C ARG A 50 -4.55 7.46 41.25
N ALA A 51 -5.26 7.52 42.37
CA ALA A 51 -6.71 7.58 42.47
C ALA A 51 -7.32 8.87 41.88
N MET A 52 -8.51 8.69 41.30
CA MET A 52 -9.46 9.72 40.86
C MET A 52 -9.67 10.82 41.92
N ARG A 53 -9.69 12.07 41.48
CA ARG A 53 -10.30 13.18 42.21
C ARG A 53 -11.36 13.86 41.34
N SER A 54 -12.55 13.91 41.92
CA SER A 54 -13.76 14.59 41.46
C SER A 54 -13.55 16.09 41.23
N MET A 55 -14.08 16.63 40.14
CA MET A 55 -14.45 18.04 40.04
C MET A 55 -15.95 18.15 39.74
N SER A 56 -16.63 19.02 40.47
CA SER A 56 -18.03 19.42 40.27
C SER A 56 -18.11 20.82 39.64
N PRO A 57 -19.27 21.22 39.09
CA PRO A 57 -19.35 22.08 37.91
C PRO A 57 -19.68 23.55 38.20
N MET A 58 -19.23 24.44 37.31
CA MET A 58 -19.72 25.80 37.07
C MET A 58 -19.12 26.25 35.73
N ALA A 59 -19.76 26.98 34.82
CA ALA A 59 -21.13 27.42 34.62
C ALA A 59 -21.19 27.89 33.15
N MET A 60 -22.34 27.72 32.50
CA MET A 60 -22.64 28.31 31.19
C MET A 60 -22.61 29.85 31.21
N LEU A 61 -22.14 30.44 30.11
CA LEU A 61 -22.56 31.71 29.48
C LEU A 61 -21.72 31.80 28.19
N GLY A 62 -22.19 32.09 26.99
CA GLY A 62 -23.41 32.76 26.55
C GLY A 62 -23.05 33.51 25.26
N ARG A 63 -23.73 33.15 24.18
CA ARG A 63 -23.68 33.65 22.79
C ARG A 63 -23.54 35.18 22.61
N ARG A 64 -22.97 35.55 21.44
CA ARG A 64 -23.31 36.62 20.47
C ARG A 64 -22.49 37.94 20.43
N GLY A 65 -22.15 38.29 19.17
CA GLY A 65 -21.84 39.63 18.65
C GLY A 65 -20.33 39.82 18.42
N PHE A 66 -19.81 40.33 17.31
CA PHE A 66 -20.39 41.25 16.33
C PHE A 66 -19.44 41.36 15.10
N LEU A 67 -20.01 41.34 13.90
CA LEU A 67 -19.35 41.72 12.64
C LEU A 67 -19.10 43.24 12.60
N MET A 68 -17.92 43.67 12.16
CA MET A 68 -17.65 44.75 11.18
C MET A 68 -16.33 45.48 11.48
N GLY A 69 -15.54 45.71 10.43
CA GLY A 69 -14.47 46.71 10.44
C GLY A 69 -13.42 46.52 9.36
N MET A 70 -13.75 46.89 8.11
CA MET A 70 -12.76 47.15 7.06
C MET A 70 -11.81 48.30 7.47
N GLY A 71 -10.55 48.24 7.05
CA GLY A 71 -9.63 49.38 7.12
C GLY A 71 -8.25 49.06 6.56
N ALA A 72 -8.00 49.51 5.33
CA ALA A 72 -6.76 49.37 4.57
C ALA A 72 -5.64 50.33 5.01
N LEU A 73 -4.45 50.07 4.44
CA LEU A 73 -3.27 50.94 4.20
C LEU A 73 -2.12 50.93 5.22
N GLY A 74 -0.92 50.60 4.71
CA GLY A 74 0.37 50.91 5.35
C GLY A 74 1.58 50.17 4.77
N LEU A 75 2.05 50.60 3.59
CA LEU A 75 3.32 50.22 2.95
C LEU A 75 4.55 50.79 3.67
N ALA A 76 5.59 49.97 3.87
CA ALA A 76 7.03 50.30 3.87
C ALA A 76 7.79 48.95 3.84
N GLY A 77 8.69 48.59 2.93
CA GLY A 77 9.57 49.38 2.06
C GLY A 77 11.00 49.31 2.58
N ILE A 78 11.74 48.21 2.33
CA ILE A 78 13.20 48.18 2.48
C ILE A 78 13.81 47.41 1.31
N THR A 79 14.58 48.13 0.51
CA THR A 79 15.32 47.74 -0.68
C THR A 79 16.70 47.19 -0.32
N GLY A 80 17.12 46.09 -0.95
CA GLY A 80 18.49 45.58 -0.94
C GLY A 80 18.98 45.39 -2.38
N CYS A 81 20.00 46.16 -2.77
CA CYS A 81 20.56 46.21 -4.12
C CYS A 81 21.58 45.08 -4.38
N ALA A 82 21.52 44.46 -5.56
CA ALA A 82 22.60 43.71 -6.18
C ALA A 82 22.99 44.41 -7.51
N PRO A 83 24.28 44.53 -7.88
CA PRO A 83 24.70 45.30 -9.03
C PRO A 83 24.61 44.51 -10.34
N GLN A 84 23.99 45.13 -11.36
CA GLN A 84 24.03 44.71 -12.77
C GLN A 84 25.34 45.19 -13.42
N ALA A 85 26.02 44.30 -14.15
CA ALA A 85 27.09 44.63 -15.07
C ALA A 85 26.55 44.76 -16.50
N THR A 86 27.04 45.77 -17.21
CA THR A 86 26.66 46.19 -18.57
C THR A 86 27.16 45.23 -19.67
N PRO A 87 26.45 45.12 -20.82
CA PRO A 87 26.94 44.38 -21.99
C PRO A 87 27.88 45.26 -22.84
N SER A 88 28.94 44.67 -23.39
CA SER A 88 29.81 45.31 -24.39
C SER A 88 29.75 44.55 -25.72
N ASP A 89 29.55 45.30 -26.80
CA ASP A 89 29.51 44.85 -28.19
C ASP A 89 30.83 44.28 -28.73
N SER A 90 30.76 43.16 -29.47
CA SER A 90 31.63 42.92 -30.63
C SER A 90 30.99 41.93 -31.63
N ALA A 91 31.13 42.24 -32.91
CA ALA A 91 30.47 41.72 -34.11
C ALA A 91 30.80 40.24 -34.49
N PRO A 92 30.09 39.63 -35.47
CA PRO A 92 29.94 38.17 -35.60
C PRO A 92 31.09 37.51 -36.39
N MET A 93 31.44 36.27 -36.01
CA MET A 93 32.26 35.37 -36.81
C MET A 93 31.45 34.17 -37.27
N ALA A 94 31.62 33.84 -38.54
CA ALA A 94 30.84 32.89 -39.32
C ALA A 94 30.91 31.44 -38.81
N GLU A 95 29.79 30.75 -38.97
CA GLU A 95 29.60 29.31 -38.82
C GLU A 95 30.60 28.51 -39.67
N THR A 96 31.26 27.53 -39.04
CA THR A 96 31.45 26.19 -39.63
C THR A 96 31.58 25.19 -38.51
N GLY A 97 30.51 24.45 -38.26
CA GLY A 97 30.47 23.31 -37.36
C GLY A 97 29.03 22.83 -37.28
N GLU A 98 28.73 21.76 -38.01
CA GLU A 98 27.46 21.03 -37.90
C GLU A 98 27.25 20.65 -36.43
N ALA A 99 26.46 21.46 -35.72
CA ALA A 99 25.80 21.00 -34.52
C ALA A 99 24.79 19.97 -35.02
N ALA A 100 25.11 18.69 -34.80
CA ALA A 100 24.09 17.66 -34.78
C ALA A 100 23.07 18.11 -33.74
N THR A 101 21.94 18.64 -34.20
CA THR A 101 20.78 18.85 -33.37
C THR A 101 20.40 17.48 -32.84
N ALA A 102 20.70 17.24 -31.56
CA ALA A 102 19.98 16.26 -30.79
C ALA A 102 18.48 16.50 -31.06
N PRO A 103 17.68 15.45 -31.34
CA PRO A 103 16.25 15.65 -31.47
C PRO A 103 15.78 16.32 -30.20
N ALA A 104 15.10 17.47 -30.33
CA ALA A 104 14.39 18.06 -29.22
C ALA A 104 13.48 16.96 -28.70
N SER A 105 13.78 16.44 -27.50
CA SER A 105 12.89 15.51 -26.84
C SER A 105 11.60 16.27 -26.65
N THR A 106 10.55 15.89 -27.38
CA THR A 106 9.21 16.39 -27.14
C THR A 106 8.88 15.97 -25.71
N GLU A 107 8.94 16.92 -24.78
CA GLU A 107 8.83 16.66 -23.35
C GLU A 107 7.39 16.23 -23.05
N VAL A 108 7.25 15.09 -22.35
CA VAL A 108 5.93 14.53 -22.04
C VAL A 108 5.39 15.23 -20.79
N THR A 109 4.25 15.86 -20.98
CA THR A 109 3.47 16.54 -19.93
C THR A 109 2.17 15.77 -19.62
N ALA A 110 1.52 16.08 -18.51
CA ALA A 110 0.17 15.56 -18.19
C ALA A 110 -0.86 15.81 -19.31
N ASP A 111 -0.70 16.85 -20.12
CA ASP A 111 -1.59 17.16 -21.25
C ASP A 111 -1.29 16.33 -22.51
N THR A 112 -0.09 15.75 -22.61
CA THR A 112 0.38 15.02 -23.79
C THR A 112 0.54 13.52 -23.56
N ILE A 113 0.44 13.08 -22.30
CA ILE A 113 0.53 11.68 -21.93
C ILE A 113 -0.58 10.85 -22.55
N LYS A 114 -0.25 9.62 -22.95
CA LYS A 114 -1.22 8.65 -23.45
C LYS A 114 -1.64 7.71 -22.32
N TYR A 115 -2.91 7.33 -22.34
CA TYR A 115 -3.46 6.36 -21.40
C TYR A 115 -3.75 5.05 -22.13
N GLU A 116 -3.09 3.98 -21.69
CA GLU A 116 -3.46 2.60 -22.02
C GLU A 116 -4.73 2.26 -21.22
N PRO A 117 -5.86 1.89 -21.87
CA PRO A 117 -7.09 1.59 -21.14
C PRO A 117 -6.92 0.38 -20.21
N ILE A 118 -7.31 0.52 -18.94
CA ILE A 118 -7.28 -0.59 -17.97
C ILE A 118 -8.41 -1.60 -18.20
N LYS A 119 -9.52 -1.14 -18.77
CA LYS A 119 -10.69 -1.97 -19.05
C LYS A 119 -10.31 -3.13 -19.96
N THR A 120 -10.78 -4.32 -19.60
CA THR A 120 -10.72 -5.52 -20.45
C THR A 120 -11.94 -5.59 -21.37
N GLU A 121 -11.97 -6.53 -22.32
CA GLU A 121 -13.17 -6.80 -23.12
C GLU A 121 -14.36 -7.31 -22.29
N MET A 122 -14.09 -7.91 -21.13
CA MET A 122 -15.11 -8.42 -20.21
C MET A 122 -15.85 -7.29 -19.49
N THR A 123 -17.18 -7.38 -19.47
CA THR A 123 -18.07 -6.50 -18.70
C THR A 123 -18.22 -6.97 -17.25
N LEU A 124 -18.70 -6.09 -16.35
CA LEU A 124 -18.98 -6.47 -14.96
C LEU A 124 -20.09 -7.53 -14.85
N GLU A 125 -21.07 -7.51 -15.75
CA GLU A 125 -22.12 -8.52 -15.84
C GLU A 125 -21.53 -9.91 -16.15
N GLU A 126 -20.68 -9.99 -17.19
CA GLU A 126 -19.98 -11.23 -17.54
C GLU A 126 -19.03 -11.70 -16.44
N LEU A 127 -18.33 -10.78 -15.76
CA LEU A 127 -17.49 -11.11 -14.61
C LEU A 127 -18.32 -11.75 -13.49
N ASN A 128 -19.44 -11.14 -13.13
CA ASN A 128 -20.31 -11.64 -12.08
C ASN A 128 -21.00 -12.96 -12.46
N GLU A 129 -21.32 -13.18 -13.74
CA GLU A 129 -21.78 -14.48 -14.23
C GLU A 129 -20.71 -15.56 -14.01
N ARG A 130 -19.44 -15.28 -14.35
CA ARG A 130 -18.32 -16.22 -14.10
C ARG A 130 -18.08 -16.48 -12.62
N ARG A 131 -18.19 -15.46 -11.77
CA ARG A 131 -18.12 -15.60 -10.30
C ARG A 131 -19.22 -16.55 -9.81
N GLN A 132 -20.46 -16.36 -10.27
CA GLN A 132 -21.58 -17.21 -9.88
C GLN A 132 -21.38 -18.66 -10.36
N GLN A 133 -20.96 -18.85 -11.62
CA GLN A 133 -20.64 -20.18 -12.16
C GLN A 133 -19.55 -20.88 -11.34
N LEU A 134 -18.51 -20.15 -10.93
CA LEU A 134 -17.45 -20.69 -10.06
C LEU A 134 -18.00 -21.13 -8.71
N ILE A 135 -18.80 -20.29 -8.03
CA ILE A 135 -19.45 -20.61 -6.75
C ILE A 135 -20.33 -21.85 -6.90
N ASP A 136 -21.18 -21.90 -7.93
CA ASP A 136 -22.13 -22.99 -8.18
C ASP A 136 -21.41 -24.31 -8.50
N SER A 137 -20.21 -24.24 -9.08
CA SER A 137 -19.38 -25.42 -9.38
C SER A 137 -18.85 -26.12 -8.13
N LYS A 138 -18.72 -25.40 -6.99
CA LYS A 138 -18.21 -25.98 -5.75
C LYS A 138 -19.37 -26.64 -5.00
N THR A 139 -19.60 -27.95 -5.23
CA THR A 139 -20.75 -28.68 -4.66
C THR A 139 -20.42 -29.59 -3.48
N GLU A 140 -19.14 -29.77 -3.16
CA GLU A 140 -18.67 -30.73 -2.16
C GLU A 140 -17.93 -30.02 -1.01
N ASP A 141 -17.93 -30.67 0.16
CA ASP A 141 -17.04 -30.29 1.26
C ASP A 141 -15.58 -30.59 0.88
N TYR A 142 -14.64 -29.81 1.40
CA TYR A 142 -13.22 -30.12 1.24
C TYR A 142 -12.75 -31.01 2.39
N VAL A 143 -12.13 -32.14 2.07
CA VAL A 143 -11.60 -33.08 3.06
C VAL A 143 -10.09 -32.95 3.11
N CYS A 144 -9.57 -32.44 4.23
CA CYS A 144 -8.14 -32.29 4.48
C CYS A 144 -7.44 -33.65 4.55
N ALA A 145 -6.12 -33.66 4.40
CA ALA A 145 -5.32 -34.89 4.43
C ALA A 145 -5.43 -35.64 5.78
N ASP A 146 -5.72 -34.94 6.87
CA ASP A 146 -5.93 -35.51 8.21
C ASP A 146 -7.37 -36.00 8.48
N GLY A 147 -8.28 -35.84 7.50
CA GLY A 147 -9.69 -36.20 7.58
C GLY A 147 -10.60 -35.09 8.14
N THR A 148 -10.07 -33.91 8.47
CA THR A 148 -10.88 -32.73 8.79
C THR A 148 -11.76 -32.36 7.60
N VAL A 149 -13.03 -32.06 7.86
CA VAL A 149 -14.01 -31.69 6.82
C VAL A 149 -14.29 -30.20 6.92
N ILE A 150 -14.01 -29.48 5.83
CA ILE A 150 -14.30 -28.07 5.64
C ILE A 150 -15.65 -27.94 4.93
N PRO A 151 -16.66 -27.32 5.57
CA PRO A 151 -17.98 -27.16 4.97
C PRO A 151 -17.94 -26.44 3.63
N ASN A 152 -18.76 -26.91 2.68
CA ASN A 152 -18.86 -26.37 1.32
C ASN A 152 -19.09 -24.84 1.25
N VAL A 153 -19.76 -24.25 2.24
CA VAL A 153 -19.97 -22.78 2.29
C VAL A 153 -18.65 -22.01 2.35
N TYR A 154 -17.64 -22.51 3.06
CA TYR A 154 -16.32 -21.90 3.10
C TYR A 154 -15.53 -22.14 1.82
N VAL A 155 -15.74 -23.29 1.18
CA VAL A 155 -15.17 -23.57 -0.14
C VAL A 155 -15.67 -22.54 -1.16
N LYS A 156 -16.98 -22.28 -1.16
CA LYS A 156 -17.61 -21.25 -2.00
C LYS A 156 -17.13 -19.84 -1.68
N LEU A 157 -17.11 -19.46 -0.39
CA LEU A 157 -16.68 -18.12 0.03
C LEU A 157 -15.23 -17.86 -0.40
N ARG A 158 -14.33 -18.80 -0.15
CA ARG A 158 -12.93 -18.69 -0.56
C ARG A 158 -12.78 -18.60 -2.08
N SER A 159 -13.57 -19.37 -2.84
CA SER A 159 -13.59 -19.25 -4.30
C SER A 159 -14.06 -17.89 -4.77
N LEU A 160 -15.06 -17.27 -4.12
CA LEU A 160 -15.47 -15.90 -4.42
C LEU A 160 -14.37 -14.89 -4.11
N LEU A 161 -13.72 -14.97 -2.94
CA LEU A 161 -12.62 -14.08 -2.57
C LEU A 161 -11.46 -14.15 -3.56
N ASP A 162 -11.17 -15.34 -4.10
CA ASP A 162 -10.14 -15.50 -5.14
C ASP A 162 -10.47 -14.74 -6.45
N THR A 163 -11.71 -14.29 -6.65
CA THR A 163 -12.11 -13.52 -7.84
C THR A 163 -12.01 -12.00 -7.69
N TYR A 164 -11.66 -11.51 -6.51
CA TYR A 164 -11.51 -10.08 -6.24
C TYR A 164 -10.04 -9.68 -6.18
N GLY A 165 -9.69 -8.59 -6.86
CA GLY A 165 -8.34 -8.05 -6.84
C GLY A 165 -7.31 -9.12 -7.25
N ASN A 166 -6.29 -9.28 -6.43
CA ASN A 166 -5.22 -10.24 -6.65
C ASN A 166 -5.58 -11.68 -6.23
N GLY A 167 -6.73 -11.88 -5.59
CA GLY A 167 -7.19 -13.19 -5.13
C GLY A 167 -6.34 -13.78 -4.02
N VAL A 168 -6.48 -15.10 -3.82
CA VAL A 168 -5.86 -15.87 -2.72
C VAL A 168 -5.09 -17.10 -3.23
N GLY A 169 -4.87 -17.19 -4.54
CA GLY A 169 -4.24 -18.32 -5.23
C GLY A 169 -5.27 -19.31 -5.73
N SER A 170 -5.07 -19.91 -6.90
CA SER A 170 -5.99 -20.92 -7.43
C SER A 170 -5.69 -22.33 -6.89
N GLN A 171 -4.46 -22.57 -6.42
CA GLN A 171 -4.01 -23.87 -5.94
C GLN A 171 -4.33 -24.09 -4.46
N VAL A 172 -5.47 -24.73 -4.19
CA VAL A 172 -5.98 -24.99 -2.84
C VAL A 172 -5.23 -26.11 -2.12
N HIS A 173 -5.00 -25.94 -0.82
CA HIS A 173 -4.49 -26.96 0.10
C HIS A 173 -5.21 -26.86 1.47
N ASP A 174 -4.87 -27.73 2.42
CA ASP A 174 -5.54 -27.84 3.73
C ASP A 174 -5.61 -26.53 4.55
N GLY A 175 -4.63 -25.63 4.35
CA GLY A 175 -4.56 -24.34 5.04
C GLY A 175 -5.39 -23.23 4.38
N SER A 176 -5.84 -23.43 3.13
CA SER A 176 -6.45 -22.37 2.32
C SER A 176 -7.81 -21.87 2.80
N TYR A 177 -8.40 -22.50 3.82
CA TYR A 177 -9.70 -22.11 4.38
C TYR A 177 -9.60 -21.59 5.83
N ALA A 178 -8.41 -21.62 6.42
CA ALA A 178 -8.23 -21.31 7.83
C ALA A 178 -8.64 -19.87 8.17
N GLU A 179 -8.35 -18.91 7.29
CA GLU A 179 -8.68 -17.51 7.54
C GLU A 179 -10.18 -17.24 7.44
N VAL A 180 -10.82 -17.70 6.36
CA VAL A 180 -12.27 -17.53 6.20
C VAL A 180 -13.04 -18.20 7.33
N MET A 181 -12.57 -19.34 7.86
CA MET A 181 -13.17 -20.00 9.03
C MET A 181 -12.85 -19.29 10.36
N TYR A 182 -11.74 -18.57 10.43
CA TYR A 182 -11.39 -17.76 11.60
C TYR A 182 -12.27 -16.51 11.69
N LEU A 183 -12.57 -15.88 10.55
CA LEU A 183 -13.28 -14.61 10.48
C LEU A 183 -14.81 -14.74 10.29
N PHE A 184 -15.26 -15.74 9.53
CA PHE A 184 -16.67 -15.92 9.18
C PHE A 184 -17.28 -17.12 9.90
N THR A 185 -18.47 -16.93 10.46
CA THR A 185 -19.36 -18.06 10.78
C THR A 185 -19.92 -18.68 9.48
N PRO A 186 -20.46 -19.91 9.50
CA PRO A 186 -21.12 -20.49 8.33
C PRO A 186 -22.29 -19.63 7.83
N GLU A 187 -23.03 -19.01 8.75
CA GLU A 187 -24.13 -18.09 8.45
C GLU A 187 -23.62 -16.80 7.79
N ASP A 188 -22.51 -16.23 8.30
CA ASP A 188 -21.85 -15.08 7.67
C ASP A 188 -21.42 -15.40 6.23
N ALA A 189 -20.76 -16.55 6.05
CA ALA A 189 -20.27 -16.97 4.75
C ALA A 189 -21.42 -17.15 3.75
N GLN A 190 -22.52 -17.75 4.19
CA GLN A 190 -23.72 -17.89 3.37
C GLN A 190 -24.35 -16.53 3.03
N ALA A 191 -24.47 -15.64 4.02
CA ALA A 191 -25.01 -14.30 3.81
C ALA A 191 -24.15 -13.48 2.82
N TYR A 192 -22.82 -13.56 2.96
CA TYR A 192 -21.87 -12.88 2.08
C TYR A 192 -22.01 -13.36 0.62
N LEU A 193 -22.17 -14.67 0.40
CA LEU A 193 -22.38 -15.26 -0.93
C LEU A 193 -23.69 -14.84 -1.60
N GLU A 194 -24.66 -14.31 -0.84
CA GLU A 194 -25.96 -13.83 -1.35
C GLU A 194 -25.95 -12.32 -1.67
N MET A 195 -24.84 -11.62 -1.40
CA MET A 195 -24.74 -10.17 -1.62
C MET A 195 -24.46 -9.82 -3.09
N PRO A 196 -24.88 -8.63 -3.56
CA PRO A 196 -24.48 -8.12 -4.87
C PRO A 196 -22.95 -8.09 -5.03
N MET A 197 -22.47 -8.72 -6.10
CA MET A 197 -21.04 -8.86 -6.37
C MET A 197 -20.50 -7.66 -7.18
N GLY A 198 -19.32 -7.18 -6.83
CA GLY A 198 -18.55 -6.22 -7.62
C GLY A 198 -19.15 -4.82 -7.74
N VAL A 199 -20.14 -4.48 -6.91
CA VAL A 199 -20.82 -3.17 -6.92
C VAL A 199 -21.04 -2.66 -5.51
N MET A 200 -21.17 -1.34 -5.40
CA MET A 200 -21.79 -0.74 -4.21
C MET A 200 -23.28 -1.09 -4.19
N PHE A 201 -23.79 -1.45 -3.01
CA PHE A 201 -25.17 -1.84 -2.81
C PHE A 201 -25.72 -1.34 -1.47
N THR A 202 -27.02 -1.10 -1.41
CA THR A 202 -27.75 -0.79 -0.19
C THR A 202 -28.33 -2.05 0.47
N ALA A 203 -28.77 -1.96 1.72
CA ALA A 203 -29.51 -3.06 2.36
C ALA A 203 -30.76 -3.49 1.57
N ALA A 204 -31.41 -2.56 0.85
CA ALA A 204 -32.55 -2.86 -0.02
C ALA A 204 -32.15 -3.69 -1.25
N ASP A 205 -31.00 -3.39 -1.86
CA ASP A 205 -30.46 -4.17 -2.97
C ASP A 205 -30.08 -5.59 -2.52
N TYR A 206 -29.47 -5.71 -1.34
CA TYR A 206 -29.17 -7.02 -0.74
C TYR A 206 -30.45 -7.81 -0.43
N ALA A 207 -31.49 -7.16 0.09
CA ALA A 207 -32.78 -7.79 0.32
C ALA A 207 -33.42 -8.29 -0.98
N ALA A 208 -33.32 -7.51 -2.06
CA ALA A 208 -33.81 -7.91 -3.38
C ALA A 208 -33.03 -9.11 -3.95
N ALA A 209 -31.72 -9.20 -3.72
CA ALA A 209 -30.87 -10.29 -4.19
C ALA A 209 -31.08 -11.60 -3.38
N SER A 210 -31.16 -11.49 -2.05
CA SER A 210 -31.21 -12.65 -1.14
C SER A 210 -32.63 -13.14 -0.81
N GLY A 211 -33.64 -12.27 -0.96
CA GLY A 211 -35.01 -12.52 -0.49
C GLY A 211 -35.20 -12.38 1.03
N ARG A 212 -34.20 -11.89 1.76
CA ARG A 212 -34.28 -11.58 3.20
C ARG A 212 -35.04 -10.28 3.45
N ALA A 213 -35.36 -10.00 4.71
CA ALA A 213 -35.94 -8.72 5.09
C ALA A 213 -34.87 -7.61 5.05
N GLU A 214 -35.23 -6.40 4.62
CA GLU A 214 -34.29 -5.28 4.48
C GLU A 214 -33.63 -4.89 5.82
N ASP A 215 -34.35 -4.96 6.93
CA ASP A 215 -33.82 -4.67 8.27
C ASP A 215 -32.83 -5.75 8.74
N GLU A 216 -33.06 -7.02 8.38
CA GLU A 216 -32.11 -8.11 8.58
C GLU A 216 -30.84 -7.88 7.74
N CYS A 217 -30.99 -7.56 6.44
CA CYS A 217 -29.88 -7.24 5.55
C CYS A 217 -29.03 -6.09 6.09
N ALA A 218 -29.65 -5.01 6.56
CA ALA A 218 -28.94 -3.87 7.15
C ALA A 218 -28.13 -4.28 8.39
N GLN A 219 -28.69 -5.11 9.26
CA GLN A 219 -27.99 -5.61 10.46
C GLN A 219 -26.79 -6.49 10.09
N ILE A 220 -26.96 -7.39 9.11
CA ILE A 220 -25.87 -8.25 8.62
C ILE A 220 -24.74 -7.40 8.03
N CYS A 221 -25.07 -6.43 7.17
CA CYS A 221 -24.08 -5.55 6.54
C CYS A 221 -23.31 -4.72 7.57
N GLU A 222 -23.99 -4.12 8.55
CA GLU A 222 -23.33 -3.35 9.62
C GLU A 222 -22.44 -4.24 10.51
N ASP A 223 -22.86 -5.45 10.85
CA ASP A 223 -22.05 -6.39 11.64
C ASP A 223 -20.79 -6.85 10.90
N LEU A 224 -20.94 -7.32 9.66
CA LEU A 224 -19.80 -7.73 8.82
C LEU A 224 -18.84 -6.55 8.61
N SER A 225 -19.39 -5.36 8.40
CA SER A 225 -18.58 -4.16 8.22
C SER A 225 -17.82 -3.74 9.48
N ALA A 226 -18.46 -3.81 10.65
CA ALA A 226 -17.81 -3.54 11.93
C ALA A 226 -16.69 -4.55 12.26
N ARG A 227 -16.75 -5.75 11.68
CA ARG A 227 -15.72 -6.80 11.79
C ARG A 227 -14.65 -6.74 10.70
N GLY A 228 -14.67 -5.76 9.79
CA GLY A 228 -13.66 -5.66 8.74
C GLY A 228 -13.87 -6.63 7.57
N LEU A 229 -15.08 -7.19 7.41
CA LEU A 229 -15.40 -8.23 6.41
C LEU A 229 -16.25 -7.70 5.24
N LEU A 230 -16.74 -6.47 5.34
CA LEU A 230 -17.49 -5.76 4.30
C LEU A 230 -17.11 -4.27 4.34
N PHE A 231 -16.93 -3.64 3.19
CA PHE A 231 -16.75 -2.19 3.17
C PHE A 231 -18.07 -1.50 3.47
N ARG A 232 -18.03 -0.32 4.10
CA ARG A 232 -19.17 0.58 4.19
C ARG A 232 -18.77 2.00 3.86
N SER A 233 -19.67 2.70 3.17
CA SER A 233 -19.63 4.13 2.95
C SER A 233 -20.94 4.77 3.43
N ARG A 234 -20.85 6.02 3.90
CA ARG A 234 -22.01 6.82 4.31
C ARG A 234 -22.11 8.16 3.57
N SER A 235 -21.25 8.40 2.58
CA SER A 235 -21.13 9.71 1.90
C SER A 235 -22.43 10.19 1.25
N ASN A 236 -23.28 9.27 0.81
CA ASN A 236 -24.57 9.59 0.17
C ASN A 236 -25.73 9.73 1.17
N GLY A 237 -25.46 9.71 2.48
CA GLY A 237 -26.45 9.83 3.56
C GLY A 237 -27.24 8.54 3.86
N THR A 238 -27.16 7.55 2.98
CA THR A 238 -27.62 6.18 3.19
C THR A 238 -26.40 5.26 3.22
N PRO A 239 -26.32 4.27 4.13
CA PRO A 239 -25.23 3.32 4.13
C PRO A 239 -25.22 2.46 2.86
N GLU A 240 -24.08 2.42 2.19
CA GLU A 240 -23.80 1.56 1.04
C GLU A 240 -22.60 0.67 1.36
N TYR A 241 -22.55 -0.50 0.74
CA TYR A 241 -21.59 -1.55 1.05
C TYR A 241 -21.04 -2.18 -0.23
N HIS A 242 -19.85 -2.77 -0.15
CA HIS A 242 -19.37 -3.69 -1.18
C HIS A 242 -18.53 -4.82 -0.59
N GLN A 243 -18.45 -5.92 -1.33
CA GLN A 243 -17.58 -7.06 -1.03
C GLN A 243 -16.10 -6.68 -1.17
N LEU A 244 -15.27 -7.19 -0.29
CA LEU A 244 -13.84 -6.91 -0.21
C LEU A 244 -13.01 -7.91 -1.04
N ALA A 245 -11.88 -7.42 -1.54
CA ALA A 245 -10.74 -8.27 -1.86
C ALA A 245 -10.01 -8.71 -0.57
N GLU A 246 -9.12 -9.69 -0.69
CA GLU A 246 -8.24 -10.07 0.43
C GLU A 246 -7.30 -8.90 0.81
N ALA A 247 -6.69 -8.27 -0.19
CA ALA A 247 -5.81 -7.12 -0.03
C ALA A 247 -5.90 -6.18 -1.26
N HIS A 248 -6.04 -4.86 -1.16
CA HIS A 248 -6.37 -4.02 0.01
C HIS A 248 -7.77 -4.32 0.51
N GLY A 249 -7.97 -4.89 1.69
CA GLY A 249 -9.31 -5.29 2.13
C GLY A 249 -9.30 -6.03 3.45
N ILE A 250 -9.81 -7.27 3.45
CA ILE A 250 -9.98 -8.08 4.67
C ILE A 250 -8.72 -8.06 5.53
N TRP A 251 -7.55 -8.23 4.92
CA TRP A 251 -6.27 -8.28 5.62
C TRP A 251 -5.94 -6.98 6.37
N GLU A 252 -5.98 -5.83 5.69
CA GLU A 252 -5.71 -4.51 6.27
C GLU A 252 -6.81 -4.11 7.28
N TYR A 253 -8.06 -4.48 7.02
CA TYR A 253 -9.20 -4.08 7.85
C TYR A 253 -9.25 -4.86 9.18
N ASN A 254 -8.55 -5.99 9.25
CA ASN A 254 -8.43 -6.83 10.44
C ASN A 254 -7.13 -6.60 11.23
N MET A 255 -6.42 -5.48 11.04
CA MET A 255 -5.23 -5.10 11.83
C MET A 255 -5.47 -5.15 13.35
N ASN A 256 -6.69 -4.86 13.80
CA ASN A 256 -7.09 -4.96 15.21
C ASN A 256 -7.04 -6.40 15.78
N ASN A 257 -6.88 -7.42 14.93
CA ASN A 257 -6.73 -8.82 15.31
C ASN A 257 -5.28 -9.29 15.31
N TYR A 258 -4.30 -8.49 14.85
CA TYR A 258 -2.94 -8.98 14.61
C TYR A 258 -2.25 -9.42 15.89
N GLU A 259 -2.29 -8.59 16.93
CA GLU A 259 -1.65 -8.89 18.22
C GLU A 259 -2.55 -9.73 19.14
N LYS A 260 -3.78 -10.05 18.72
CA LYS A 260 -4.65 -10.97 19.46
C LYS A 260 -4.13 -12.40 19.35
N ASP A 261 -4.43 -13.19 20.37
CA ASP A 261 -4.13 -14.64 20.40
C ASP A 261 -2.67 -14.97 20.02
N ASP A 262 -1.72 -14.11 20.42
CA ASP A 262 -0.28 -14.28 20.17
C ASP A 262 0.08 -14.39 18.68
N GLY A 263 -0.50 -13.52 17.85
CA GLY A 263 -0.19 -13.49 16.41
C GLY A 263 -0.92 -14.54 15.58
N ALA A 264 -1.95 -15.18 16.12
CA ALA A 264 -2.65 -16.28 15.46
C ALA A 264 -3.23 -15.87 14.09
N TYR A 265 -3.87 -14.71 14.00
CA TYR A 265 -4.48 -14.26 12.75
C TYR A 265 -3.44 -14.01 11.63
N PRO A 266 -2.34 -13.26 11.86
CA PRO A 266 -1.25 -13.18 10.90
C PRO A 266 -0.63 -14.52 10.50
N ALA A 267 -0.51 -15.46 11.44
CA ALA A 267 0.02 -16.80 11.14
C ALA A 267 -0.93 -17.59 10.23
N ILE A 268 -2.24 -17.51 10.49
CA ILE A 268 -3.29 -18.11 9.66
C ILE A 268 -3.26 -17.50 8.25
N HIS A 269 -3.30 -16.17 8.17
CA HIS A 269 -3.26 -15.42 6.92
C HIS A 269 -2.04 -15.79 6.07
N ASN A 270 -0.84 -15.82 6.68
CA ASN A 270 0.38 -16.21 5.96
C ASN A 270 0.39 -17.67 5.48
N SER A 271 -0.46 -18.53 6.03
CA SER A 271 -0.49 -19.96 5.68
C SER A 271 -1.53 -20.32 4.62
N GLN A 272 -2.44 -19.40 4.25
CA GLN A 272 -3.60 -19.75 3.42
C GLN A 272 -3.31 -19.76 1.91
N TRP A 273 -2.28 -19.04 1.50
CA TRP A 273 -2.05 -18.68 0.10
C TRP A 273 -1.79 -19.89 -0.79
N GLY A 274 -2.46 -19.95 -1.93
CA GLY A 274 -2.16 -20.95 -2.96
C GLY A 274 -0.73 -20.81 -3.48
N ALA A 275 -0.14 -21.91 -3.93
CA ALA A 275 1.26 -21.93 -4.39
C ALA A 275 1.54 -21.00 -5.59
N ASP A 276 0.50 -20.62 -6.32
CA ASP A 276 0.53 -19.69 -7.45
C ASP A 276 0.36 -18.21 -7.07
N ILE A 277 0.26 -17.87 -5.78
CA ILE A 277 -0.06 -16.51 -5.32
C ILE A 277 0.87 -15.41 -5.87
N ILE A 278 2.16 -15.69 -6.06
CA ILE A 278 3.11 -14.71 -6.63
C ILE A 278 2.72 -14.33 -8.07
N LEU A 279 2.27 -15.30 -8.86
CA LEU A 279 1.76 -15.05 -10.21
C LEU A 279 0.45 -14.26 -10.17
N GLN A 280 -0.42 -14.57 -9.20
CA GLN A 280 -1.68 -13.84 -9.04
C GLN A 280 -1.45 -12.36 -8.65
N LEU A 281 -0.59 -12.10 -7.66
CA LEU A 281 -0.29 -10.76 -7.16
C LEU A 281 0.41 -9.87 -8.18
N TYR A 282 1.34 -10.44 -8.96
CA TYR A 282 2.26 -9.65 -9.79
C TYR A 282 2.07 -9.82 -11.29
N ASN A 283 1.02 -10.54 -11.69
CA ASN A 283 0.61 -10.65 -13.08
C ASN A 283 -0.83 -10.21 -13.31
N ALA A 284 -1.45 -9.43 -12.41
CA ALA A 284 -2.84 -8.95 -12.54
C ALA A 284 -3.01 -7.68 -13.40
N ARG A 285 -2.05 -7.36 -14.27
CA ARG A 285 -1.99 -6.20 -15.18
C ARG A 285 -1.75 -4.85 -14.50
N SER A 286 -2.37 -4.56 -13.37
CA SER A 286 -2.09 -3.34 -12.60
C SER A 286 -1.34 -3.62 -11.32
N SER A 287 -0.73 -2.58 -10.75
CA SER A 287 0.08 -2.68 -9.53
C SER A 287 -0.78 -2.80 -8.27
N PHE A 288 -0.18 -3.29 -7.18
CA PHE A 288 -0.80 -3.25 -5.85
C PHE A 288 -0.80 -1.81 -5.32
N TYR A 289 0.35 -1.15 -5.45
CA TYR A 289 0.53 0.28 -5.25
C TYR A 289 1.37 0.86 -6.40
N ASN A 290 1.12 2.11 -6.76
CA ASN A 290 1.99 2.91 -7.64
C ASN A 290 2.98 3.70 -6.80
N ALA A 291 4.27 3.55 -7.08
CA ALA A 291 5.30 4.38 -6.47
C ALA A 291 5.28 5.78 -7.11
N VAL A 292 5.12 6.78 -6.25
CA VAL A 292 5.11 8.19 -6.63
C VAL A 292 6.46 8.84 -6.31
N PRO A 293 6.84 9.93 -6.99
CA PRO A 293 8.02 10.70 -6.64
C PRO A 293 8.03 11.09 -5.15
N CYS A 294 9.14 10.83 -4.45
CA CYS A 294 9.33 11.25 -3.06
C CYS A 294 9.47 12.77 -2.87
N SER A 295 9.70 13.51 -3.96
CA SER A 295 9.71 14.97 -3.99
C SER A 295 9.48 15.43 -5.42
N ARG A 296 8.88 16.61 -5.60
CA ARG A 296 8.78 17.26 -6.92
C ARG A 296 10.15 17.71 -7.44
N GLU A 297 11.12 17.95 -6.57
CA GLU A 297 12.46 18.41 -6.95
C GLU A 297 13.28 17.34 -7.69
N VAL A 298 12.93 16.05 -7.55
CA VAL A 298 13.60 14.96 -8.27
C VAL A 298 13.00 14.67 -9.63
N VAL A 299 11.93 15.37 -10.01
CA VAL A 299 11.28 15.29 -11.33
C VAL A 299 11.88 16.38 -12.22
N ALA A 300 12.35 16.00 -13.41
CA ALA A 300 13.05 16.93 -14.31
C ALA A 300 12.16 18.07 -14.81
N ASP A 301 10.88 17.79 -15.06
CA ASP A 301 9.85 18.79 -15.33
C ASP A 301 8.90 18.84 -14.12
N ASN A 302 9.20 19.74 -13.19
CA ASN A 302 8.47 19.84 -11.93
C ASN A 302 7.14 20.59 -12.07
N GLU A 303 6.90 21.29 -13.19
CA GLU A 303 5.71 22.14 -13.39
C GLU A 303 4.42 21.32 -13.58
N ILE A 304 4.54 20.01 -13.85
CA ILE A 304 3.41 19.17 -14.24
C ILE A 304 3.41 17.84 -13.46
N ALA A 305 2.45 17.70 -12.54
CA ALA A 305 2.18 16.47 -11.81
C ALA A 305 0.87 15.84 -12.31
N LEU A 306 0.86 14.52 -12.49
CA LEU A 306 -0.42 13.82 -12.55
C LEU A 306 -1.09 13.97 -11.16
N PRO A 307 -2.42 14.16 -11.09
CA PRO A 307 -3.09 14.43 -9.82
C PRO A 307 -2.86 13.39 -8.73
N TYR A 308 -2.50 12.16 -9.10
CA TYR A 308 -2.28 11.00 -8.22
C TYR A 308 -0.79 10.67 -8.03
N ASP A 309 0.14 11.48 -8.55
CA ASP A 309 1.58 11.29 -8.41
C ASP A 309 2.26 12.34 -7.50
N ASP A 310 1.45 13.15 -6.81
CA ASP A 310 1.91 14.18 -5.89
C ASP A 310 1.17 13.98 -4.57
N PHE A 311 1.88 13.42 -3.58
CA PHE A 311 1.25 13.07 -2.31
C PHE A 311 0.83 14.32 -1.53
N GLU A 312 1.48 15.47 -1.73
CA GLU A 312 1.06 16.73 -1.13
C GLU A 312 -0.28 17.19 -1.71
N ALA A 313 -0.41 17.14 -3.04
CA ALA A 313 -1.64 17.48 -3.75
C ALA A 313 -2.76 16.47 -3.46
N ILE A 314 -2.45 15.19 -3.29
CA ILE A 314 -3.43 14.17 -2.87
C ILE A 314 -3.98 14.52 -1.49
N VAL A 315 -3.11 14.71 -0.49
CA VAL A 315 -3.53 15.06 0.88
C VAL A 315 -4.40 16.31 0.89
N ASP A 316 -4.11 17.32 0.06
CA ASP A 316 -4.90 18.55 0.03
C ASP A 316 -6.33 18.36 -0.53
N LYS A 317 -6.62 17.29 -1.26
CA LYS A 317 -7.99 17.03 -1.76
C LYS A 317 -8.95 16.55 -0.68
N PHE A 318 -8.44 16.01 0.42
CA PHE A 318 -9.26 15.30 1.41
C PHE A 318 -9.41 16.07 2.72
N ASP A 319 -10.64 16.12 3.22
CA ASP A 319 -10.94 16.65 4.56
C ASP A 319 -10.89 15.57 5.64
N LYS A 320 -11.12 14.31 5.24
CA LYS A 320 -11.03 13.16 6.15
C LYS A 320 -9.75 12.38 5.87
N ILE A 321 -8.91 12.27 6.90
CA ILE A 321 -7.62 11.60 6.85
C ILE A 321 -7.45 10.80 8.14
N ALA A 322 -6.98 9.57 8.01
CA ALA A 322 -6.59 8.75 9.14
C ALA A 322 -5.17 8.23 8.98
N VAL A 323 -4.51 7.96 10.10
CA VAL A 323 -3.27 7.19 10.13
C VAL A 323 -3.46 5.93 10.96
N SER A 324 -2.86 4.85 10.48
CA SER A 324 -2.74 3.58 11.19
C SER A 324 -1.27 3.11 11.18
N PRO A 325 -0.92 2.15 12.05
CA PRO A 325 0.37 1.47 11.96
C PRO A 325 0.60 0.88 10.56
N CYS A 326 1.87 0.77 10.14
CA CYS A 326 2.23 0.03 8.95
C CYS A 326 1.79 -1.42 9.11
N GLN A 327 0.83 -1.84 8.28
CA GLN A 327 0.23 -3.16 8.31
C GLN A 327 1.30 -4.27 8.33
N CYS A 328 2.23 -4.27 7.37
CA CYS A 328 3.25 -5.33 7.26
C CYS A 328 4.10 -5.44 8.54
N ARG A 329 4.58 -4.31 9.06
CA ARG A 329 5.40 -4.30 10.28
C ARG A 329 4.62 -4.64 11.54
N LEU A 330 3.34 -4.26 11.63
CA LEU A 330 2.47 -4.68 12.72
C LEU A 330 2.28 -6.21 12.70
N SER A 331 2.09 -6.79 11.51
CA SER A 331 2.02 -8.25 11.32
C SER A 331 3.33 -8.93 11.73
N HIS A 332 4.48 -8.41 11.26
CA HIS A 332 5.80 -8.93 11.61
C HIS A 332 6.05 -8.91 13.11
N LYS A 333 5.71 -7.79 13.77
CA LYS A 333 5.79 -7.65 15.23
C LYS A 333 4.93 -8.69 15.94
N ALA A 334 3.69 -8.89 15.50
CA ALA A 334 2.79 -9.89 16.07
C ALA A 334 3.32 -11.33 15.91
N LEU A 335 4.10 -11.59 14.85
CA LEU A 335 4.75 -12.87 14.57
C LEU A 335 6.14 -13.01 15.22
N GLY A 336 6.61 -12.01 15.97
CA GLY A 336 7.95 -11.99 16.55
C GLY A 336 9.08 -11.91 15.52
N ILE A 337 8.78 -11.47 14.29
CA ILE A 337 9.78 -11.21 13.25
C ILE A 337 10.49 -9.89 13.60
N PRO A 338 11.83 -9.87 13.71
CA PRO A 338 12.56 -8.65 14.04
C PRO A 338 12.34 -7.54 13.01
N ASP A 339 11.90 -6.37 13.47
CA ASP A 339 11.89 -5.15 12.68
C ASP A 339 13.34 -4.60 12.58
N PRO A 340 13.82 -4.23 11.38
CA PRO A 340 15.08 -3.51 11.22
C PRO A 340 15.22 -2.27 12.13
N GLY A 341 14.09 -1.65 12.50
CA GLY A 341 13.99 -0.66 13.58
C GLY A 341 14.39 0.76 13.19
N ASP A 342 14.60 1.02 11.91
CA ASP A 342 15.00 2.30 11.32
C ASP A 342 13.83 3.09 10.73
N HIS A 343 12.65 2.48 10.58
CA HIS A 343 11.46 3.10 9.97
C HIS A 343 10.36 3.46 11.00
N PRO A 344 9.65 4.60 10.87
CA PRO A 344 8.55 4.99 11.76
C PRO A 344 7.33 4.07 11.60
N LEU A 345 6.63 3.68 12.66
CA LEU A 345 5.52 2.70 12.55
C LEU A 345 4.19 3.30 12.05
N GLU A 346 3.81 4.51 12.46
CA GLU A 346 2.58 5.17 11.98
C GLU A 346 2.82 5.79 10.59
N THR A 347 2.60 5.01 9.53
CA THR A 347 2.89 5.43 8.14
C THR A 347 1.87 4.99 7.10
N CYS A 348 0.80 4.30 7.50
CA CYS A 348 -0.29 3.95 6.61
C CYS A 348 -1.35 5.06 6.69
N ILE A 349 -1.50 5.85 5.63
CA ILE A 349 -2.45 6.96 5.59
C ILE A 349 -3.63 6.54 4.71
N THR A 350 -4.84 6.66 5.24
CA THR A 350 -6.08 6.48 4.49
C THR A 350 -6.82 7.81 4.33
N LEU A 351 -7.56 7.94 3.24
CA LEU A 351 -8.13 9.20 2.77
C LEU A 351 -9.62 9.03 2.42
N GLY A 352 -10.41 10.09 2.62
CA GLY A 352 -11.81 10.12 2.22
C GLY A 352 -12.66 9.06 2.92
N GLU A 353 -13.47 8.31 2.17
CA GLU A 353 -14.36 7.28 2.71
C GLU A 353 -13.60 6.15 3.39
N GLU A 354 -12.41 5.81 2.87
CA GLU A 354 -11.52 4.82 3.49
C GLU A 354 -11.06 5.29 4.88
N ALA A 355 -10.74 6.58 5.03
CA ALA A 355 -10.41 7.15 6.33
C ALA A 355 -11.59 7.08 7.30
N GLU A 356 -12.81 7.39 6.84
CA GLU A 356 -14.02 7.27 7.66
C GLU A 356 -14.22 5.84 8.15
N TYR A 357 -14.07 4.86 7.25
CA TYR A 357 -14.15 3.44 7.57
C TYR A 357 -13.13 3.05 8.66
N TYR A 358 -11.87 3.45 8.49
CA TYR A 358 -10.79 3.15 9.45
C TYR A 358 -11.04 3.76 10.83
N ILE A 359 -11.53 5.00 10.87
CA ILE A 359 -11.82 5.70 12.13
C ILE A 359 -13.00 5.04 12.84
N GLU A 360 -14.09 4.79 12.13
CA GLU A 360 -15.30 4.20 12.72
C GLU A 360 -15.07 2.78 13.24
N ASN A 361 -14.19 2.00 12.58
CA ASN A 361 -13.81 0.65 13.02
C ASN A 361 -12.65 0.64 14.03
N GLY A 362 -12.10 1.80 14.39
CA GLY A 362 -10.97 1.91 15.31
C GLY A 362 -9.69 1.25 14.81
N ILE A 363 -9.48 1.18 13.50
CA ILE A 363 -8.26 0.67 12.86
C ILE A 363 -7.19 1.78 12.81
N GLY A 364 -7.64 3.02 12.56
CA GLY A 364 -6.79 4.21 12.51
C GLY A 364 -7.36 5.35 13.34
N ARG A 365 -6.52 6.36 13.59
CA ARG A 365 -6.92 7.60 14.25
C ARG A 365 -7.00 8.74 13.23
N GLU A 366 -7.98 9.62 13.40
CA GLU A 366 -8.11 10.83 12.59
C GLU A 366 -6.91 11.75 12.80
N ILE A 367 -6.42 12.36 11.72
CA ILE A 367 -5.34 13.35 11.70
C ILE A 367 -5.70 14.51 10.77
N ASP A 368 -5.04 15.64 10.94
CA ASP A 368 -5.18 16.76 10.02
C ASP A 368 -4.16 16.69 8.86
N LYS A 369 -4.38 17.52 7.83
CA LYS A 369 -3.50 17.60 6.65
C LYS A 369 -2.04 17.89 7.03
N LYS A 370 -1.82 18.70 8.05
CA LYS A 370 -0.48 19.09 8.46
C LYS A 370 0.27 17.89 9.05
N GLU A 371 -0.36 17.16 9.96
CA GLU A 371 0.21 15.94 10.54
C GLU A 371 0.43 14.86 9.46
N ALA A 372 -0.49 14.72 8.50
CA ALA A 372 -0.33 13.78 7.37
C ALA A 372 0.94 14.09 6.54
N LEU A 373 1.15 15.36 6.19
CA LEU A 373 2.35 15.80 5.46
C LEU A 373 3.62 15.63 6.31
N GLU A 374 3.59 15.94 7.60
CA GLU A 374 4.72 15.72 8.51
C GLU A 374 5.13 14.23 8.56
N ILE A 375 4.16 13.32 8.56
CA ILE A 375 4.41 11.87 8.50
C ILE A 375 5.02 11.46 7.16
N LEU A 376 4.45 11.90 6.04
CA LEU A 376 4.94 11.55 4.70
C LEU A 376 6.34 12.09 4.43
N HIS A 377 6.62 13.35 4.80
CA HIS A 377 7.96 13.92 4.67
C HIS A 377 8.96 13.20 5.56
N ARG A 378 8.59 12.84 6.80
CA ARG A 378 9.44 12.03 7.67
C ARG A 378 9.75 10.66 7.05
N SER A 379 8.77 10.02 6.42
CA SER A 379 8.99 8.76 5.70
C SER A 379 9.99 8.94 4.55
N VAL A 380 9.89 10.03 3.80
CA VAL A 380 10.87 10.38 2.76
C VAL A 380 12.27 10.57 3.35
N ASP A 381 12.39 11.31 4.46
CA ASP A 381 13.66 11.54 5.17
C ASP A 381 14.29 10.24 5.69
N CYS A 382 13.45 9.27 6.08
CA CYS A 382 13.86 7.91 6.46
C CYS A 382 14.21 7.02 5.26
N GLY A 383 14.20 7.54 4.02
CA GLY A 383 14.54 6.78 2.81
C GLY A 383 13.43 5.88 2.29
N MET A 384 12.21 5.98 2.81
CA MET A 384 11.10 5.12 2.41
C MET A 384 10.53 5.52 1.03
N VAL A 385 9.86 4.56 0.39
CA VAL A 385 9.07 4.78 -0.83
C VAL A 385 7.67 5.22 -0.44
N ILE A 386 7.21 6.34 -1.00
CA ILE A 386 5.80 6.72 -0.97
C ILE A 386 5.09 6.01 -2.12
N GLN A 387 4.02 5.28 -1.82
CA GLN A 387 3.20 4.60 -2.80
C GLN A 387 1.72 4.90 -2.57
N VAL A 388 0.94 4.94 -3.63
CA VAL A 388 -0.50 5.22 -3.60
C VAL A 388 -1.28 4.04 -4.15
N ALA A 389 -2.48 3.78 -3.62
CA ALA A 389 -3.34 2.72 -4.13
C ALA A 389 -3.54 2.86 -5.65
N ASN A 390 -3.71 1.74 -6.35
CA ASN A 390 -3.91 1.75 -7.80
C ASN A 390 -5.36 2.17 -8.16
N SER A 391 -5.67 3.44 -7.91
CA SER A 391 -6.96 4.07 -8.19
C SER A 391 -6.77 5.57 -8.42
N ALA A 392 -7.67 6.18 -9.17
CA ALA A 392 -7.68 7.63 -9.39
C ALA A 392 -8.10 8.39 -8.12
N THR A 393 -8.91 7.77 -7.26
CA THR A 393 -9.37 8.33 -5.98
C THR A 393 -8.26 8.37 -4.94
N THR A 394 -7.25 7.50 -5.00
CA THR A 394 -6.10 7.49 -4.05
C THR A 394 -6.52 7.32 -2.59
N GLU A 395 -7.24 6.25 -2.28
CA GLU A 395 -7.80 5.97 -0.95
C GLU A 395 -6.72 5.69 0.12
N VAL A 396 -5.53 5.24 -0.30
CA VAL A 396 -4.43 4.85 0.59
C VAL A 396 -3.09 5.37 0.09
N ILE A 397 -2.28 5.89 1.02
CA ILE A 397 -0.86 6.20 0.83
C ILE A 397 -0.03 5.33 1.80
N CYS A 398 0.81 4.43 1.26
CA CYS A 398 1.79 3.67 2.04
C CYS A 398 3.15 4.37 2.03
N SER A 399 3.81 4.44 3.20
CA SER A 399 5.27 4.53 3.24
C SER A 399 5.89 3.16 3.49
N CYS A 400 6.69 2.69 2.55
CA CYS A 400 7.12 1.30 2.44
C CYS A 400 8.65 1.23 2.20
N HIS A 401 9.34 0.17 2.63
CA HIS A 401 10.77 -0.06 2.38
C HIS A 401 11.06 -1.54 2.09
N GLY A 402 12.10 -1.86 1.31
CA GLY A 402 12.36 -3.22 0.80
C GLY A 402 12.81 -4.25 1.84
N ASP A 403 13.15 -3.83 3.05
CA ASP A 403 13.53 -4.71 4.17
C ASP A 403 12.36 -5.11 5.08
N CYS A 404 11.28 -4.32 5.12
CA CYS A 404 10.19 -4.48 6.08
C CYS A 404 8.79 -4.56 5.45
N CYS A 405 8.63 -4.20 4.17
CA CYS A 405 7.35 -4.30 3.46
C CYS A 405 7.21 -5.66 2.77
N ASP A 406 6.05 -6.31 2.88
CA ASP A 406 5.80 -7.60 2.24
C ASP A 406 5.78 -7.49 0.70
N ILE A 407 5.23 -6.40 0.16
CA ILE A 407 5.18 -6.14 -1.28
C ILE A 407 6.58 -5.79 -1.81
N LEU A 408 7.20 -4.70 -1.33
CA LEU A 408 8.52 -4.29 -1.84
C LEU A 408 9.62 -5.31 -1.55
N GLY A 409 9.59 -5.97 -0.38
CA GLY A 409 10.52 -7.04 -0.04
C GLY A 409 10.35 -8.27 -0.96
N SER A 410 9.14 -8.55 -1.44
CA SER A 410 8.97 -9.59 -2.46
C SER A 410 9.60 -9.20 -3.80
N TYR A 411 9.52 -7.93 -4.22
CA TYR A 411 10.20 -7.46 -5.44
C TYR A 411 11.72 -7.61 -5.33
N VAL A 412 12.30 -7.27 -4.18
CA VAL A 412 13.72 -7.47 -3.88
C VAL A 412 14.10 -8.95 -4.05
N LYS A 413 13.33 -9.86 -3.46
CA LYS A 413 13.58 -11.31 -3.55
C LYS A 413 13.46 -11.85 -4.97
N ILE A 414 12.45 -11.42 -5.74
CA ILE A 414 12.24 -11.84 -7.13
C ILE A 414 13.46 -11.48 -7.97
N ALA A 415 13.94 -10.24 -7.92
CA ALA A 415 15.08 -9.84 -8.74
C ALA A 415 16.43 -10.40 -8.26
N GLN A 416 16.55 -10.78 -6.98
CA GLN A 416 17.75 -11.43 -6.45
C GLN A 416 17.79 -12.95 -6.75
N GLY A 417 16.83 -13.48 -7.51
CA GLY A 417 16.79 -14.90 -7.87
C GLY A 417 16.33 -15.81 -6.72
N GLY A 418 15.39 -15.32 -5.92
CA GLY A 418 14.75 -16.04 -4.81
C GLY A 418 13.83 -17.19 -5.23
N ALA A 419 12.66 -17.31 -4.60
CA ALA A 419 11.77 -18.46 -4.72
C ALA A 419 11.21 -18.64 -6.15
N GLU A 420 11.53 -19.78 -6.78
CA GLU A 420 11.19 -20.18 -8.16
C GLU A 420 11.78 -19.26 -9.26
N PRO A 421 12.01 -19.73 -10.50
CA PRO A 421 12.80 -19.01 -11.50
C PRO A 421 11.99 -17.89 -12.18
N LEU A 422 11.35 -17.03 -11.38
CA LEU A 422 10.66 -15.84 -11.86
C LEU A 422 11.62 -14.65 -11.84
N THR A 423 11.64 -13.93 -12.94
CA THR A 423 12.33 -12.66 -13.09
C THR A 423 11.31 -11.52 -13.22
N PRO A 424 11.70 -10.25 -12.97
CA PRO A 424 10.81 -9.12 -13.21
C PRO A 424 10.20 -9.09 -14.63
N GLU A 425 10.89 -9.65 -15.62
CA GLU A 425 10.44 -9.76 -17.00
C GLU A 425 9.27 -10.75 -17.19
N ASP A 426 9.08 -11.70 -16.27
CA ASP A 426 8.00 -12.69 -16.30
C ASP A 426 6.69 -12.15 -15.70
N LEU A 427 6.73 -10.95 -15.09
CA LEU A 427 5.65 -10.39 -14.28
C LEU A 427 5.21 -9.03 -14.83
N ASN A 428 3.98 -8.95 -15.33
CA ASN A 428 3.51 -7.75 -16.04
C ASN A 428 3.46 -6.49 -15.16
N VAL A 429 3.39 -6.63 -13.83
CA VAL A 429 3.29 -5.50 -12.90
C VAL A 429 4.48 -4.56 -12.97
N PHE A 430 5.69 -5.06 -13.27
CA PHE A 430 6.92 -4.26 -13.29
C PHE A 430 6.91 -3.15 -14.35
N LYS A 431 6.06 -3.27 -15.39
CA LYS A 431 5.80 -2.22 -16.39
C LYS A 431 5.04 -1.03 -15.77
N TYR A 432 4.20 -1.28 -14.77
CA TYR A 432 3.19 -0.36 -14.24
C TYR A 432 3.43 0.10 -12.79
N LEU A 433 4.59 -0.20 -12.20
CA LEU A 433 4.90 0.21 -10.81
C LEU A 433 4.99 1.73 -10.58
N SER A 434 5.11 2.52 -11.64
CA SER A 434 5.20 3.98 -11.58
C SER A 434 4.92 4.59 -12.95
N HIS A 435 4.42 5.82 -12.99
CA HIS A 435 4.26 6.62 -14.20
C HIS A 435 5.57 7.25 -14.70
N TYR A 436 6.67 7.09 -13.95
CA TYR A 436 7.96 7.69 -14.25
C TYR A 436 8.99 6.67 -14.72
N THR A 437 9.99 7.19 -15.45
CA THR A 437 11.26 6.53 -15.75
C THR A 437 12.38 7.25 -15.01
N LEU A 438 13.41 6.51 -14.61
CA LEU A 438 14.60 7.07 -13.99
C LEU A 438 15.67 7.29 -15.06
N LYS A 439 16.13 8.53 -15.23
CA LYS A 439 17.28 8.87 -16.07
C LYS A 439 18.52 9.11 -15.24
N HIS A 440 19.67 8.71 -15.78
CA HIS A 440 20.99 8.90 -15.20
C HIS A 440 21.85 9.69 -16.19
N ASP A 441 22.32 10.86 -15.79
CA ASP A 441 23.27 11.68 -16.54
C ASP A 441 24.70 11.29 -16.17
N GLU A 442 25.33 10.47 -17.01
CA GLU A 442 26.71 10.01 -16.81
C GLU A 442 27.74 11.13 -16.92
N GLU A 443 27.46 12.22 -17.64
CA GLU A 443 28.40 13.34 -17.81
C GLU A 443 28.55 14.14 -16.51
N SER A 444 27.44 14.36 -15.82
CA SER A 444 27.42 15.04 -14.52
C SER A 444 27.79 14.12 -13.35
N CYS A 445 27.67 12.81 -13.51
CA CYS A 445 27.85 11.86 -12.42
C CYS A 445 29.31 11.76 -11.93
N ILE A 446 29.51 12.11 -10.65
CA ILE A 446 30.82 12.06 -9.98
C ILE A 446 31.12 10.71 -9.28
N LYS A 447 30.31 9.68 -9.53
CA LYS A 447 30.56 8.29 -9.06
C LYS A 447 30.71 8.14 -7.54
N CYS A 448 30.00 8.94 -6.76
CA CYS A 448 30.17 8.99 -5.30
C CYS A 448 29.49 7.85 -4.51
N GLY A 449 28.59 7.08 -5.13
CA GLY A 449 27.90 5.94 -4.49
C GLY A 449 26.77 6.31 -3.51
N SER A 450 26.43 7.58 -3.32
CA SER A 450 25.33 7.98 -2.42
C SER A 450 23.97 7.37 -2.81
N CYS A 451 23.73 7.23 -4.12
CA CYS A 451 22.49 6.65 -4.64
C CYS A 451 22.33 5.15 -4.34
N GLU A 452 23.43 4.39 -4.30
CA GLU A 452 23.43 2.97 -3.90
C GLU A 452 22.99 2.85 -2.43
N LYS A 453 23.61 3.63 -1.55
CA LYS A 453 23.33 3.60 -0.10
C LYS A 453 21.90 4.01 0.26
N GLN A 454 21.31 4.93 -0.51
CA GLN A 454 19.97 5.44 -0.27
C GLN A 454 18.88 4.55 -0.89
N CYS A 455 19.22 3.60 -1.77
CA CYS A 455 18.20 2.88 -2.54
C CYS A 455 17.36 1.95 -1.66
N PRO A 456 16.05 2.20 -1.47
CA PRO A 456 15.24 1.42 -0.53
C PRO A 456 14.92 -0.02 -0.98
N LEU A 457 15.23 -0.34 -2.24
CA LEU A 457 15.01 -1.66 -2.84
C LEU A 457 16.33 -2.36 -3.19
N PHE A 458 17.47 -1.80 -2.78
CA PHE A 458 18.79 -2.33 -3.12
C PHE A 458 18.97 -2.54 -4.64
N ALA A 459 18.29 -1.69 -5.43
CA ALA A 459 18.21 -1.77 -6.88
C ALA A 459 19.45 -1.22 -7.58
N ILE A 460 20.21 -0.37 -6.88
CA ILE A 460 21.36 0.36 -7.41
C ILE A 460 22.62 -0.29 -6.86
N THR A 461 23.56 -0.64 -7.75
CA THR A 461 24.90 -1.10 -7.38
C THR A 461 25.97 -0.34 -8.15
N MET A 462 27.14 -0.13 -7.55
CA MET A 462 28.27 0.49 -8.23
C MET A 462 29.01 -0.53 -9.10
N ASP A 463 29.08 -0.28 -10.40
CA ASP A 463 29.82 -1.13 -11.34
C ASP A 463 31.33 -1.08 -11.06
N GLU A 464 31.96 -2.24 -10.91
CA GLU A 464 33.37 -2.34 -10.50
C GLU A 464 34.35 -1.83 -11.57
N GLU A 465 33.99 -1.92 -12.85
CA GLU A 465 34.88 -1.57 -13.97
C GLU A 465 34.80 -0.08 -14.30
N THR A 466 33.59 0.45 -14.41
CA THR A 466 33.31 1.81 -14.84
C THR A 466 33.18 2.79 -13.66
N GLY A 467 32.84 2.28 -12.47
CA GLY A 467 32.51 3.06 -11.29
C GLY A 467 31.18 3.80 -11.39
N PHE A 468 30.35 3.56 -12.41
CA PHE A 468 29.02 4.16 -12.52
C PHE A 468 27.96 3.31 -11.80
N PRO A 469 26.90 3.93 -11.25
CA PRO A 469 25.79 3.19 -10.68
C PRO A 469 24.96 2.50 -11.77
N THR A 470 24.73 1.20 -11.62
CA THR A 470 23.80 0.40 -12.43
C THR A 470 22.49 0.21 -11.69
N VAL A 471 21.41 -0.12 -12.41
CA VAL A 471 20.07 -0.31 -11.84
C VAL A 471 19.49 -1.62 -12.33
N ASN A 472 19.03 -2.47 -11.42
CA ASN A 472 18.35 -3.72 -11.75
C ASN A 472 16.82 -3.57 -11.83
N GLY A 473 16.12 -4.67 -12.11
CA GLY A 473 14.67 -4.70 -12.31
C GLY A 473 13.81 -4.39 -11.07
N THR A 474 14.36 -4.31 -9.85
CA THR A 474 13.55 -3.97 -8.66
C THR A 474 13.15 -2.51 -8.60
N CYS A 475 13.82 -1.63 -9.36
CA CYS A 475 13.60 -0.19 -9.25
C CYS A 475 12.12 0.18 -9.46
N VAL A 476 11.49 0.73 -8.41
CA VAL A 476 10.12 1.28 -8.44
C VAL A 476 10.06 2.76 -8.85
N ARG A 477 11.21 3.38 -9.18
CA ARG A 477 11.29 4.78 -9.63
C ARG A 477 10.75 5.80 -8.60
N CYS A 478 11.00 5.55 -7.31
CA CYS A 478 10.57 6.43 -6.20
C CYS A 478 11.33 7.77 -6.11
N GLY A 479 12.49 7.89 -6.75
CA GLY A 479 13.29 9.12 -6.75
C GLY A 479 14.21 9.34 -5.54
N GLN A 480 14.22 8.44 -4.54
CA GLN A 480 15.10 8.54 -3.35
C GLN A 480 16.59 8.70 -3.71
N CYS A 481 17.05 8.09 -4.81
CA CYS A 481 18.42 8.27 -5.28
C CYS A 481 18.74 9.69 -5.78
N GLY A 482 17.73 10.46 -6.21
CA GLY A 482 17.86 11.84 -6.67
C GLY A 482 17.99 12.82 -5.50
N THR A 483 17.29 12.58 -4.38
CA THR A 483 17.31 13.45 -3.19
C THR A 483 18.70 13.55 -2.55
N VAL A 484 19.52 12.50 -2.69
CA VAL A 484 20.89 12.43 -2.14
C VAL A 484 21.99 12.68 -3.18
N CYS A 485 21.64 12.95 -4.45
CA CYS A 485 22.64 13.17 -5.49
C CYS A 485 23.19 14.61 -5.43
N PRO A 486 24.47 14.82 -5.06
CA PRO A 486 25.00 16.18 -4.86
C PRO A 486 25.11 17.01 -6.15
N VAL A 487 24.98 16.36 -7.30
CA VAL A 487 25.12 16.95 -8.64
C VAL A 487 23.86 16.79 -9.49
N GLY A 488 22.76 16.27 -8.92
CA GLY A 488 21.48 16.13 -9.63
C GLY A 488 21.51 15.17 -10.83
N ALA A 489 22.47 14.24 -10.90
CA ALA A 489 22.65 13.33 -12.04
C ALA A 489 21.55 12.26 -12.20
N ARG A 490 20.55 12.20 -11.30
CA ARG A 490 19.47 11.22 -11.35
C ARG A 490 18.13 11.92 -11.20
N THR A 491 17.27 11.82 -12.22
CA THR A 491 15.99 12.51 -12.28
C THR A 491 14.88 11.58 -12.79
N LEU A 492 13.64 11.86 -12.37
CA LEU A 492 12.45 11.18 -12.84
C LEU A 492 11.83 11.93 -14.03
N HIS A 493 11.39 11.16 -15.02
CA HIS A 493 10.80 11.65 -16.27
C HIS A 493 9.49 10.92 -16.52
N LEU A 494 8.42 11.67 -16.76
CA LEU A 494 7.10 11.10 -17.04
C LEU A 494 7.16 10.20 -18.29
N LYS A 495 6.51 9.03 -18.24
CA LYS A 495 6.41 8.12 -19.38
C LYS A 495 5.51 8.72 -20.45
N GLU A 496 5.80 8.40 -21.72
CA GLU A 496 4.94 8.76 -22.86
C GLU A 496 3.54 8.12 -22.79
N GLU A 497 3.46 6.93 -22.21
CA GLU A 497 2.23 6.15 -22.06
C GLU A 497 2.20 5.50 -20.67
N VAL A 498 1.05 5.61 -19.99
CA VAL A 498 0.78 5.02 -18.68
C VAL A 498 -0.51 4.23 -18.70
N LEU A 499 -0.66 3.30 -17.76
CA LEU A 499 -1.93 2.60 -17.57
C LEU A 499 -2.95 3.58 -16.97
N GLU A 500 -4.16 3.62 -17.54
CA GLU A 500 -5.28 4.33 -16.93
C GLU A 500 -5.58 3.73 -15.55
N LEU A 501 -5.77 4.56 -14.53
CA LEU A 501 -6.14 4.05 -13.21
C LEU A 501 -7.64 3.75 -13.17
N PRO A 502 -8.06 2.68 -12.46
CA PRO A 502 -9.46 2.49 -12.08
C PRO A 502 -9.95 3.70 -11.28
N GLU A 503 -11.24 4.00 -11.28
CA GLU A 503 -11.75 5.15 -10.53
C GLU A 503 -11.62 4.94 -9.01
N THR A 504 -12.03 3.76 -8.53
CA THR A 504 -12.00 3.36 -7.12
C THR A 504 -11.23 2.06 -6.89
N LEU A 505 -10.93 1.73 -5.62
CA LEU A 505 -10.42 0.41 -5.24
C LEU A 505 -11.34 -0.75 -5.67
N LEU A 506 -12.67 -0.58 -5.61
CA LEU A 506 -13.62 -1.59 -6.08
C LEU A 506 -13.50 -1.82 -7.60
N ASP A 507 -13.30 -0.75 -8.37
CA ASP A 507 -13.05 -0.86 -9.81
C ASP A 507 -11.72 -1.57 -10.10
N ASP A 508 -10.68 -1.34 -9.29
CA ASP A 508 -9.41 -2.08 -9.37
C ASP A 508 -9.61 -3.57 -9.07
N TYR A 509 -10.41 -3.92 -8.05
CA TYR A 509 -10.72 -5.32 -7.75
C TYR A 509 -11.38 -6.01 -8.93
N ASN A 510 -12.35 -5.34 -9.55
CA ASN A 510 -13.08 -5.87 -10.70
C ASN A 510 -12.17 -5.98 -11.92
N ALA A 511 -11.35 -4.96 -12.21
CA ALA A 511 -10.43 -4.98 -13.35
C ALA A 511 -9.40 -6.11 -13.23
N LYS A 512 -8.81 -6.31 -12.05
CA LYS A 512 -7.90 -7.43 -11.78
C LYS A 512 -8.60 -8.78 -11.89
N GLY A 513 -9.82 -8.90 -11.34
CA GLY A 513 -10.64 -10.10 -11.47
C GLY A 513 -10.92 -10.46 -12.94
N MET A 514 -11.33 -9.48 -13.76
CA MET A 514 -11.56 -9.67 -15.20
C MET A 514 -10.29 -10.12 -15.92
N TYR A 515 -9.15 -9.48 -15.64
CA TYR A 515 -7.87 -9.86 -16.24
C TYR A 515 -7.52 -11.30 -15.89
N ARG A 516 -7.62 -11.67 -14.61
CA ARG A 516 -7.27 -13.01 -14.12
C ARG A 516 -8.19 -14.09 -14.70
N PHE A 517 -9.49 -13.85 -14.82
CA PHE A 517 -10.41 -14.76 -15.52
C PHE A 517 -10.12 -14.86 -17.04
N ALA A 518 -9.71 -13.78 -17.69
CA ALA A 518 -9.40 -13.78 -19.11
C ALA A 518 -8.09 -14.53 -19.44
N ASN A 519 -7.24 -14.75 -18.45
CA ASN A 519 -5.93 -15.40 -18.58
C ASN A 519 -5.86 -16.75 -17.82
N ASP A 520 -7.01 -17.37 -17.52
CA ASP A 520 -7.12 -18.68 -16.87
C ASP A 520 -6.35 -18.78 -15.53
N MET A 521 -6.28 -17.67 -14.79
CA MET A 521 -5.62 -17.61 -13.49
C MET A 521 -6.56 -17.99 -12.34
N ILE A 522 -7.86 -18.18 -12.58
CA ILE A 522 -8.84 -18.55 -11.54
C ILE A 522 -9.39 -19.94 -11.89
N ALA A 523 -9.44 -20.86 -10.89
CA ALA A 523 -9.72 -22.30 -11.10
C ALA A 523 -11.03 -22.83 -10.48
#